data_AF-A0A7J3XXQ9-F1
#
_entry.id   AF-A0A7J3XXQ9-F1
#
_cell.length_a   1.000
_cell.length_b   1.000
_cell.length_c   1.000
_cell.angle_alpha   90.00
_cell.angle_beta   90.00
_cell.angle_gamma   90.00
#
_symmetry.space_group_name_H-M   'P 1'
#
loop_
_entity.id
_entity.type
_entity.pdbx_description
1 polymer ?
#
loop_
_entity_poly.entity_id
_entity_poly.type
_entity_poly.pdbx_seq_one_letter_code
_entity_poly.pdbx_strand_id
1 'polypeptide(L)'
;RMAYPVAKSLLSRGLRVGLLRLKTLWPLDEDKLSSTLSKADKIIVVENNTGRIYYDVARIAGPDRVRLSPILTVEPPGFNEVLEAVLKWL
;
A
#
# COMPACT_ATOMS: atom_id res chain seq x y z
N ARG A 1 10.57 4.69 -0.93
CA ARG A 1 10.69 6.06 -0.36
C ARG A 1 9.60 6.99 -0.89
N MET A 2 9.26 6.93 -2.19
CA MET A 2 8.26 7.82 -2.83
C MET A 2 6.82 7.70 -2.33
N ALA A 3 6.42 6.58 -1.73
CA ALA A 3 5.09 6.44 -1.12
C ALA A 3 4.79 7.49 -0.02
N TYR A 4 5.79 7.95 0.73
CA TYR A 4 5.60 8.97 1.77
C TYR A 4 5.28 10.36 1.22
N PRO A 5 6.09 10.93 0.30
CA PRO A 5 5.71 12.15 -0.41
C PRO A 5 4.32 12.09 -1.06
N VAL A 6 3.97 10.97 -1.69
CA VAL A 6 2.65 10.78 -2.31
C VAL A 6 1.53 10.79 -1.27
N ALA A 7 1.67 10.04 -0.17
CA ALA A 7 0.69 10.06 0.92
C ALA A 7 0.52 11.47 1.51
N LYS A 8 1.61 12.23 1.69
CA LYS A 8 1.55 13.63 2.11
C LYS A 8 0.80 14.52 1.12
N SER A 9 1.03 14.34 -0.18
CA SER A 9 0.33 15.11 -1.21
C SER A 9 -1.17 14.81 -1.25
N LEU A 10 -1.56 13.54 -1.04
CA LEU A 10 -2.96 13.15 -0.94
C LEU A 10 -3.62 13.72 0.33
N LEU A 11 -2.92 13.69 1.47
CA LEU A 11 -3.38 14.36 2.69
C LEU A 11 -3.59 15.86 2.49
N SER A 12 -2.66 16.56 1.83
CA SER A 12 -2.81 18.00 1.55
C SER A 12 -3.96 18.32 0.59
N ARG A 13 -4.43 17.33 -0.18
CA ARG A 13 -5.62 17.43 -1.05
C ARG A 13 -6.92 17.09 -0.29
N GLY A 14 -6.87 16.87 1.02
CA GLY A 14 -8.04 16.58 1.86
C GLY A 14 -8.45 15.11 1.90
N LEU A 15 -7.69 14.19 1.30
CA LEU A 15 -8.00 12.77 1.37
C LEU A 15 -7.56 12.18 2.72
N ARG A 16 -8.41 11.36 3.33
CA ARG A 16 -8.09 10.60 4.56
C ARG A 16 -7.28 9.36 4.20
N VAL A 17 -5.96 9.51 4.07
CA VAL A 17 -5.05 8.41 3.73
C VAL A 17 -4.02 8.16 4.83
N GLY A 18 -3.68 6.90 5.05
CA GLY A 18 -2.57 6.47 5.89
C GLY A 18 -1.47 5.81 5.05
N LEU A 19 -0.26 5.71 5.60
CA LEU A 19 0.85 4.96 5.00
C LEU A 19 1.37 3.93 6.00
N LEU A 20 1.22 2.65 5.65
CA LEU A 20 1.90 1.55 6.33
C LEU A 20 3.15 1.16 5.54
N ARG A 21 4.31 1.22 6.19
CA ARG A 21 5.58 0.69 5.65
C ARG A 21 6.05 -0.47 6.51
N LEU A 22 6.04 -1.68 5.95
CA LEU A 22 6.66 -2.83 6.60
C LEU A 22 8.18 -2.63 6.66
N LYS A 23 8.74 -2.70 7.87
CA LYS A 23 10.19 -2.70 8.09
C LYS A 23 10.75 -4.12 8.23
N THR A 24 9.90 -5.03 8.69
CA THR A 24 10.19 -6.46 8.84
C THR A 24 9.18 -7.19 7.97
N LEU A 25 9.68 -7.94 6.97
CA LEU A 25 8.83 -8.77 6.10
C LEU A 25 8.69 -10.18 6.67
N TRP A 26 9.70 -10.67 7.38
CA TRP A 26 9.69 -11.97 8.01
C TRP A 26 10.48 -11.95 9.33
N PRO A 27 9.98 -12.59 10.41
CA PRO A 27 8.61 -13.12 10.53
C PRO A 27 7.57 -11.99 10.43
N LEU A 28 6.42 -12.30 9.82
CA LEU A 28 5.30 -11.36 9.70
C LEU A 28 4.48 -11.39 10.98
N ASP A 29 4.33 -10.24 11.63
CA ASP A 29 3.49 -10.08 12.82
C ASP A 29 2.03 -9.88 12.39
N GLU A 30 1.28 -10.99 12.25
CA GLU A 30 -0.08 -10.99 11.71
C GLU A 30 -1.07 -10.24 12.62
N ASP A 31 -0.95 -10.35 13.94
CA ASP A 31 -1.84 -9.68 14.90
C ASP A 31 -1.70 -8.15 14.82
N LYS A 32 -0.44 -7.68 14.79
CA LYS A 32 -0.16 -6.25 14.63
C LYS A 32 -0.55 -5.74 13.25
N LEU A 33 -0.34 -6.54 12.22
CA LEU A 33 -0.74 -6.18 10.86
C LEU A 33 -2.27 -6.09 10.76
N SER A 34 -3.00 -7.10 11.23
CA SER A 34 -4.46 -7.16 11.26
C SER A 34 -5.06 -5.96 11.99
N SER A 35 -4.60 -5.68 13.22
CA SER A 35 -5.06 -4.52 14.02
C SER A 35 -4.73 -3.17 13.39
N THR A 36 -3.72 -3.10 12.52
CA THR A 36 -3.41 -1.88 11.76
C THR A 36 -4.29 -1.75 10.53
N LEU A 37 -4.46 -2.84 9.77
CA LEU A 37 -5.25 -2.89 8.54
C LEU A 37 -6.75 -2.70 8.79
N SER A 38 -7.27 -3.12 9.94
CA SER A 38 -8.67 -2.96 10.33
C SER A 38 -9.13 -1.50 10.44
N LYS A 39 -8.19 -0.56 10.58
CA LYS A 39 -8.47 0.89 10.66
C LYS A 39 -8.74 1.53 9.29
N ALA A 40 -8.57 0.80 8.19
CA ALA A 40 -8.75 1.29 6.84
C ALA A 40 -9.91 0.58 6.12
N ASP A 41 -10.74 1.37 5.44
CA ASP A 41 -11.86 0.87 4.62
C ASP A 41 -11.38 0.24 3.31
N LYS A 42 -10.31 0.81 2.73
CA LYS A 42 -9.65 0.34 1.50
C LYS A 42 -8.15 0.31 1.70
N ILE A 43 -7.49 -0.72 1.18
CA ILE A 43 -6.05 -0.91 1.27
C ILE A 43 -5.48 -1.07 -0.14
N ILE A 44 -4.50 -0.24 -0.49
CA ILE A 44 -3.80 -0.32 -1.77
C ILE A 44 -2.38 -0.79 -1.49
N VAL A 45 -2.02 -1.95 -2.01
CA VAL A 45 -0.66 -2.51 -1.88
C VAL A 45 0.15 -2.08 -3.09
N VAL A 46 1.07 -1.14 -2.86
CA VAL A 46 2.02 -0.68 -3.88
C VAL A 46 3.35 -1.41 -3.70
N GLU A 47 3.74 -2.20 -4.69
CA GLU A 47 4.98 -2.99 -4.67
C GLU A 47 5.63 -3.07 -6.07
N ASN A 48 6.94 -3.33 -6.11
CA ASN A 48 7.69 -3.57 -7.36
C ASN A 48 7.81 -5.08 -7.66
N ASN A 49 6.72 -5.80 -7.46
CA ASN A 49 6.61 -7.22 -7.77
C ASN A 49 5.15 -7.55 -8.08
N THR A 50 4.84 -8.83 -8.30
CA THR A 50 3.55 -9.29 -8.81
C THR A 50 2.56 -9.78 -7.74
N GLY A 51 2.78 -9.49 -6.45
CA GLY A 51 1.78 -9.83 -5.43
C GLY A 51 2.32 -10.33 -4.10
N ARG A 52 3.64 -10.33 -3.86
CA ARG A 52 4.24 -11.12 -2.78
C ARG A 52 3.69 -10.74 -1.41
N ILE A 53 3.64 -9.45 -1.08
CA ILE A 53 3.04 -9.02 0.19
C ILE A 53 1.53 -8.84 0.09
N TYR A 54 1.03 -8.59 -1.12
CA TYR A 54 -0.40 -8.44 -1.37
C TYR A 54 -1.18 -9.66 -0.94
N TYR A 55 -0.72 -10.88 -1.23
CA TYR A 55 -1.45 -12.09 -0.86
C TYR A 55 -1.59 -12.25 0.66
N ASP A 56 -0.55 -11.93 1.44
CA ASP A 56 -0.63 -11.93 2.91
C ASP A 56 -1.58 -10.84 3.42
N VAL A 57 -1.47 -9.63 2.89
CA VAL A 57 -2.35 -8.51 3.26
C VAL A 57 -3.81 -8.81 2.92
N ALA A 58 -4.08 -9.40 1.75
CA ALA A 58 -5.42 -9.78 1.31
C ALA A 58 -6.00 -10.91 2.18
N ARG A 59 -5.19 -11.91 2.53
CA ARG A 59 -5.58 -12.98 3.44
C ARG A 59 -5.95 -12.45 4.83
N ILE A 60 -5.17 -11.49 5.35
CA ILE A 60 -5.35 -10.95 6.71
C ILE A 60 -6.49 -9.94 6.80
N ALA A 61 -6.62 -9.04 5.81
CA ALA A 61 -7.62 -7.96 5.84
C ALA A 61 -8.95 -8.28 5.13
N GLY A 62 -8.99 -9.38 4.39
CA GLY A 62 -10.10 -9.75 3.51
C GLY A 62 -9.90 -9.21 2.08
N PRO A 63 -10.04 -10.04 1.04
CA PRO A 63 -9.66 -9.69 -0.33
C PRO A 63 -10.51 -8.54 -0.92
N ASP A 64 -11.76 -8.37 -0.48
CA ASP A 64 -12.69 -7.39 -1.04
C ASP A 64 -12.24 -5.94 -0.86
N ARG A 65 -11.45 -5.66 0.20
CA ARG A 65 -10.95 -4.32 0.52
C ARG A 65 -9.50 -4.06 0.09
N VAL A 66 -8.81 -5.06 -0.46
CA VAL A 66 -7.39 -4.95 -0.81
C VAL A 66 -7.25 -4.90 -2.34
N ARG A 67 -6.46 -3.96 -2.84
CA ARG A 67 -6.13 -3.81 -4.26
C ARG A 67 -4.63 -3.88 -4.48
N LEU A 68 -4.20 -4.78 -5.35
CA LEU A 68 -2.82 -4.83 -5.81
C LEU A 68 -2.58 -3.69 -6.80
N SER A 69 -1.53 -2.91 -6.58
CA SER A 69 -1.09 -1.85 -7.47
C SER A 69 0.41 -1.99 -7.75
N PRO A 70 0.79 -2.91 -8.64
CA PRO A 70 2.19 -3.17 -8.89
C PRO A 70 2.76 -2.08 -9.80
N ILE A 71 4.00 -1.68 -9.56
CA ILE A 71 4.77 -0.80 -10.43
C ILE A 71 6.00 -1.59 -10.86
N LEU A 72 5.91 -2.21 -12.05
CA LEU A 72 6.90 -3.14 -12.55
C LEU A 72 7.94 -2.39 -13.38
N THR A 73 8.87 -1.73 -12.68
CA THR A 73 9.93 -0.94 -13.30
C THR A 73 11.29 -1.43 -12.80
N VAL A 74 12.29 -1.37 -13.66
CA VAL A 74 13.68 -1.67 -13.29
C VAL A 74 14.23 -0.57 -12.38
N GLU A 75 13.97 0.68 -12.74
CA GLU A 75 14.32 1.84 -11.94
C GLU A 75 13.34 2.04 -10.78
N PRO A 76 13.79 2.61 -9.64
CA PRO A 76 12.89 3.01 -8.57
C PRO A 76 11.83 3.99 -9.08
N PRO A 77 10.53 3.75 -8.81
CA PRO A 77 9.48 4.57 -9.37
C PRO A 77 9.49 5.98 -8.78
N GLY A 78 9.24 6.96 -9.65
CA GLY A 78 9.15 8.38 -9.35
C GLY A 78 7.84 8.76 -8.64
N PHE A 79 7.68 10.06 -8.39
CA PHE A 79 6.49 10.58 -7.70
C PHE A 79 5.21 10.33 -8.49
N ASN A 80 5.20 10.65 -9.78
CA ASN A 80 4.01 10.55 -10.62
C ASN A 80 3.59 9.09 -10.82
N GLU A 81 4.52 8.18 -11.04
CA GLU A 81 4.22 6.74 -11.20
C GLU A 81 3.56 6.18 -9.93
N VAL A 82 4.07 6.52 -8.75
CA VAL A 82 3.46 6.10 -7.48
C VAL A 82 2.10 6.77 -7.27
N LEU A 83 1.96 8.05 -7.64
CA LEU A 83 0.70 8.77 -7.54
C LEU A 83 -0.38 8.15 -8.46
N GLU A 84 -0.07 7.88 -9.71
CA GLU A 84 -0.95 7.22 -10.69
C GLU A 84 -1.34 5.81 -10.22
N ALA A 85 -0.37 5.05 -9.70
CA ALA A 85 -0.61 3.73 -9.13
C ALA A 85 -1.59 3.75 -7.96
N VAL A 86 -1.64 4.83 -7.18
CA VAL A 86 -2.61 4.98 -6.08
C VAL A 86 -3.95 5.53 -6.60
N LEU A 87 -3.93 6.56 -7.45
CA LEU A 87 -5.12 7.23 -7.97
C LEU A 87 -6.07 6.30 -8.73
N LYS A 88 -5.55 5.27 -9.40
CA LYS A 88 -6.39 4.28 -10.11
C LYS A 88 -7.37 3.50 -9.21
N TRP A 89 -7.19 3.57 -7.89
CA TRP A 89 -7.99 2.83 -6.90
C TRP A 89 -8.74 3.73 -5.90
N LEU A 90 -8.54 5.04 -5.96
CA LEU A 90 -9.23 6.01 -5.10
C LEU A 90 -10.64 6.27 -5.64
#